data_AF-A0A6C0JWZ8-F1
#
_entry.id   AF-A0A6C0JWZ8-F1
#
_cell.length_a   1.000
_cell.length_b   1.000
_cell.length_c   1.000
_cell.angle_alpha   90.00
_cell.angle_beta   90.00
_cell.angle_gamma   90.00
#
_symmetry.space_group_name_H-M   'P 1'
#
loop_
_entity.id
_entity.type
_entity.pdbx_description
1 polymer ?
#
loop_
_entity_poly.entity_id
_entity_poly.type
_entity_poly.pdbx_seq_one_letter_code
_entity_poly.pdbx_strand_id
1 'polypeptide(L)'
;MGVVNGKFDIDQDNFNMACKTADIPTVKKALETNMSIDPSWNNNQMLKYCIYETHFDVAKLMLASDRLSKLDESVLGYGLSSLNIEIINLLLHHPMITIPDNILNWCKEEGLPKEIHDLVQEHMFRLDGPVYTQNIIQ
;
A
#
# COMPACT_ATOMS: atom_id res chain seq x y z
N MET A 1 -11.27 -43.44 12.81
CA MET A 1 -10.43 -43.03 11.66
C MET A 1 -10.95 -41.67 11.22
N GLY A 2 -10.35 -40.53 11.56
CA GLY A 2 -8.93 -40.24 11.67
C GLY A 2 -8.47 -39.48 10.44
N VAL A 3 -9.05 -38.30 10.17
CA VAL A 3 -8.39 -37.23 9.40
C VAL A 3 -8.86 -35.89 9.99
N VAL A 4 -8.23 -35.49 11.10
CA VAL A 4 -8.14 -34.06 11.42
C VAL A 4 -7.20 -33.49 10.36
N ASN A 5 -7.76 -32.95 9.27
CA ASN A 5 -7.03 -32.06 8.40
C ASN A 5 -6.72 -30.79 9.20
N GLY A 6 -5.66 -30.85 10.01
CA GLY A 6 -5.06 -29.71 10.68
C GLY A 6 -4.48 -28.80 9.63
N LYS A 7 -5.34 -28.03 8.96
CA LYS A 7 -4.95 -26.88 8.18
C LYS A 7 -4.44 -25.90 9.24
N PHE A 8 -3.13 -25.70 9.29
CA PHE A 8 -2.56 -24.53 9.93
C PHE A 8 -3.07 -23.32 9.13
N ASP A 9 -4.32 -22.93 9.36
CA ASP A 9 -4.91 -21.74 8.78
C ASP A 9 -4.10 -20.57 9.36
N ILE A 10 -3.35 -19.87 8.51
CA ILE A 10 -2.59 -18.69 8.91
C ILE A 10 -3.62 -17.67 9.36
N ASP A 11 -3.73 -17.43 10.65
CA ASP A 11 -4.63 -16.42 11.20
C ASP A 11 -4.05 -15.00 11.10
N GLN A 12 -4.80 -14.02 11.59
CA GLN A 12 -4.38 -12.61 11.53
C GLN A 12 -3.09 -12.37 12.33
N ASP A 13 -2.86 -13.08 13.44
CA ASP A 13 -1.67 -12.89 14.27
C ASP A 13 -0.44 -13.48 13.60
N ASN A 14 -0.56 -14.67 13.00
CA ASN A 14 0.49 -15.25 12.18
C ASN A 14 0.82 -14.37 10.97
N PHE A 15 -0.20 -13.83 10.29
CA PHE A 15 0.00 -12.89 9.18
C PHE A 15 0.72 -11.63 9.65
N ASN A 16 0.26 -11.01 10.74
CA ASN A 16 0.87 -9.81 11.31
C ASN A 16 2.32 -10.04 11.70
N MET A 17 2.64 -11.20 12.31
CA MET A 17 4.01 -11.56 12.65
C MET A 17 4.86 -11.73 11.39
N ALA A 18 4.36 -12.46 10.38
CA ALA A 18 5.07 -12.64 9.12
C ALA A 18 5.37 -11.30 8.43
N CYS A 19 4.44 -10.34 8.47
CA CYS A 19 4.65 -9.00 7.95
C CYS A 19 5.75 -8.24 8.71
N LYS A 20 5.76 -8.37 10.05
CA LYS A 20 6.77 -7.77 10.93
C LYS A 20 8.15 -8.39 10.81
N THR A 21 8.26 -9.63 10.38
CA THR A 21 9.54 -10.32 10.17
C THR A 21 9.94 -10.42 8.70
N ALA A 22 9.22 -9.74 7.81
CA ALA A 22 9.41 -9.81 6.35
C ALA A 22 9.38 -11.26 5.78
N ASP A 23 8.58 -12.15 6.37
CA ASP A 23 8.40 -13.53 5.89
C ASP A 23 7.47 -13.55 4.66
N ILE A 24 8.08 -13.29 3.50
CA ILE A 24 7.41 -13.23 2.18
C ILE A 24 6.61 -14.51 1.88
N PRO A 25 7.14 -15.74 2.04
CA PRO A 25 6.39 -16.97 1.80
C PRO A 25 5.10 -17.07 2.61
N THR A 26 5.16 -16.75 3.91
CA THR A 26 3.98 -16.84 4.79
C THR A 26 2.95 -15.76 4.44
N VAL A 27 3.38 -14.52 4.20
CA VAL A 27 2.49 -13.43 3.76
C VAL A 27 1.77 -13.81 2.46
N LYS A 28 2.51 -14.26 1.45
CA LYS A 28 1.93 -14.65 0.16
C LYS A 28 0.90 -15.77 0.32
N LYS A 29 1.26 -16.84 1.04
CA LYS A 29 0.35 -17.96 1.30
C LYS A 29 -0.91 -17.51 2.05
N ALA A 30 -0.78 -16.61 3.02
CA ALA A 30 -1.92 -16.10 3.78
C ALA A 30 -2.90 -15.33 2.90
N LEU A 31 -2.38 -14.43 2.05
CA LEU A 31 -3.18 -13.63 1.12
C LEU A 31 -3.92 -14.51 0.10
N GLU A 32 -3.28 -15.58 -0.38
CA GLU A 32 -3.82 -16.52 -1.37
C GLU A 32 -4.84 -17.52 -0.78
N THR A 33 -4.69 -17.94 0.49
CA THR A 33 -5.42 -19.11 1.01
C THR A 33 -6.43 -18.84 2.12
N ASN A 34 -6.35 -17.69 2.81
CA ASN A 34 -7.24 -17.39 3.92
C ASN A 34 -8.08 -16.13 3.68
N MET A 35 -9.34 -16.32 3.26
CA MET A 35 -10.33 -15.27 2.96
C MET A 35 -10.67 -14.30 4.10
N SER A 36 -10.19 -14.53 5.33
CA SER A 36 -10.34 -13.58 6.44
C SER A 36 -9.21 -12.54 6.55
N ILE A 37 -8.04 -12.75 5.95
CA ILE A 37 -6.91 -11.80 5.95
C ILE A 37 -7.10 -10.62 4.97
N ASP A 38 -7.55 -9.46 5.46
CA ASP A 38 -7.75 -8.28 4.63
C ASP A 38 -6.62 -7.24 4.84
N PRO A 39 -5.81 -6.90 3.80
CA PRO A 39 -4.82 -5.82 3.88
C PRO A 39 -5.39 -4.42 4.17
N SER A 40 -6.70 -4.22 3.97
CA SER A 40 -7.42 -3.00 4.34
C SER A 40 -7.74 -2.90 5.83
N TRP A 41 -7.53 -3.97 6.59
CA TRP A 41 -7.85 -4.01 8.02
C TRP A 41 -7.15 -2.91 8.81
N ASN A 42 -7.89 -2.31 9.75
CA ASN A 42 -7.42 -1.26 10.65
C ASN A 42 -6.70 -0.11 9.92
N ASN A 43 -7.34 0.47 8.89
CA ASN A 43 -6.80 1.58 8.10
C ASN A 43 -5.41 1.27 7.53
N ASN A 44 -5.26 0.05 7.00
CA ASN A 44 -4.02 -0.47 6.41
C ASN A 44 -2.83 -0.43 7.37
N GLN A 45 -3.05 -0.60 8.70
CA GLN A 45 -2.00 -0.46 9.70
C GLN A 45 -0.77 -1.33 9.40
N MET A 46 -0.98 -2.57 8.93
CA MET A 46 0.13 -3.47 8.62
C MET A 46 0.89 -3.06 7.36
N LEU A 47 0.19 -2.59 6.32
CA LEU A 47 0.83 -2.04 5.13
C LEU A 47 1.70 -0.82 5.47
N LYS A 48 1.16 0.13 6.27
CA LYS A 48 1.92 1.31 6.74
C LYS A 48 3.14 0.91 7.55
N TYR A 49 3.01 -0.10 8.42
CA TYR A 49 4.14 -0.66 9.17
C TYR A 49 5.21 -1.23 8.24
N CYS A 50 4.84 -2.05 7.26
CA CYS A 50 5.80 -2.63 6.32
C CYS A 50 6.50 -1.55 5.48
N ILE A 51 5.83 -0.47 5.10
CA ILE A 51 6.46 0.66 4.40
C ILE A 51 7.46 1.37 5.33
N TYR A 52 7.05 1.67 6.56
CA TYR A 52 7.88 2.36 7.55
C TYR A 52 9.15 1.57 7.91
N GLU A 53 9.02 0.26 8.13
CA GLU A 53 10.14 -0.63 8.44
C GLU A 53 10.89 -1.13 7.19
N THR A 54 10.61 -0.56 6.01
CA THR A 54 11.28 -0.90 4.74
C THR A 54 11.08 -2.34 4.23
N HIS A 55 10.06 -3.04 4.73
CA HIS A 55 9.63 -4.36 4.25
C HIS A 55 8.85 -4.22 2.93
N PHE A 56 9.46 -3.61 1.92
CA PHE A 56 8.79 -3.21 0.70
C PHE A 56 8.22 -4.38 -0.09
N ASP A 57 8.88 -5.54 -0.13
CA ASP A 57 8.34 -6.70 -0.85
C ASP A 57 7.04 -7.24 -0.21
N VAL A 58 6.92 -7.16 1.11
CA VAL A 58 5.65 -7.46 1.81
C VAL A 58 4.59 -6.41 1.48
N ALA A 59 4.96 -5.13 1.47
CA ALA A 59 4.05 -4.05 1.10
C ALA A 59 3.53 -4.22 -0.35
N LYS A 60 4.41 -4.59 -1.28
CA LYS A 60 4.05 -4.90 -2.69
C LYS A 60 3.05 -6.06 -2.77
N LEU A 61 3.26 -7.14 -2.01
CA LEU A 61 2.31 -8.26 -1.95
C LEU A 61 0.93 -7.82 -1.47
N MET A 62 0.86 -6.95 -0.45
CA MET A 62 -0.40 -6.40 0.03
C MET A 62 -1.08 -5.49 -1.00
N LEU A 63 -0.31 -4.63 -1.67
CA LEU A 63 -0.79 -3.73 -2.72
C LEU A 63 -1.30 -4.47 -3.96
N ALA A 64 -0.72 -5.63 -4.28
CA ALA A 64 -1.14 -6.46 -5.40
C ALA A 64 -2.30 -7.42 -5.06
N SER A 65 -2.75 -7.46 -3.81
CA SER A 65 -3.80 -8.37 -3.37
C SER A 65 -5.17 -7.88 -3.82
N ASP A 66 -5.93 -8.71 -4.53
CA ASP A 66 -7.35 -8.46 -4.90
C ASP A 66 -8.26 -8.22 -3.68
N ARG A 67 -7.75 -8.54 -2.49
CA ARG A 67 -8.46 -8.44 -1.22
C ARG A 67 -8.28 -7.07 -0.58
N LEU A 68 -7.30 -6.28 -1.04
CA LEU A 68 -7.17 -4.88 -0.68
C LEU A 68 -8.33 -4.09 -1.29
N SER A 69 -9.36 -3.86 -0.49
CA SER A 69 -10.59 -3.19 -0.93
C SER A 69 -10.56 -1.68 -0.77
N LYS A 70 -9.64 -1.17 0.06
CA LYS A 70 -9.46 0.25 0.38
C LYS A 70 -8.04 0.56 0.82
N LEU A 71 -7.54 1.73 0.42
CA LEU A 71 -6.37 2.37 1.01
C LEU A 71 -6.81 3.58 1.84
N ASP A 72 -6.31 3.65 3.07
CA ASP A 72 -6.40 4.83 3.92
C ASP A 72 -5.55 5.96 3.34
N GLU A 73 -6.04 7.20 3.42
CA GLU A 73 -5.38 8.38 2.85
C GLU A 73 -3.95 8.57 3.39
N SER A 74 -3.69 8.16 4.65
CA SER A 74 -2.36 8.27 5.24
C SER A 74 -1.32 7.35 4.60
N VAL A 75 -1.73 6.28 3.89
CA VAL A 75 -0.80 5.33 3.26
C VAL A 75 0.11 6.04 2.25
N LEU A 76 -0.42 7.03 1.51
CA LEU A 76 0.38 7.81 0.57
C LEU A 76 1.52 8.55 1.29
N GLY A 77 1.22 9.17 2.44
CA GLY A 77 2.23 9.85 3.26
C GLY A 77 3.36 8.92 3.68
N TYR A 78 3.05 7.72 4.19
CA TYR A 78 4.06 6.70 4.51
C TYR A 78 4.89 6.30 3.29
N GLY A 79 4.23 6.11 2.14
CA GLY A 79 4.89 5.82 0.87
C GLY A 79 5.90 6.89 0.48
N LEU A 80 5.48 8.16 0.51
CA LEU A 80 6.33 9.30 0.16
C LEU A 80 7.51 9.45 1.12
N SER A 81 7.28 9.33 2.44
CA SER A 81 8.34 9.40 3.45
C SER A 81 9.33 8.24 3.37
N SER A 82 8.96 7.11 2.77
CA SER A 82 9.88 5.97 2.57
C SER A 82 11.00 6.26 1.56
N LEU A 83 10.83 7.28 0.70
CA LEU A 83 11.70 7.62 -0.42
C LEU A 83 11.95 6.46 -1.41
N ASN A 84 11.14 5.40 -1.32
CA ASN A 84 11.22 4.27 -2.23
C ASN A 84 10.37 4.56 -3.48
N ILE A 85 11.02 4.88 -4.59
CA ILE A 85 10.39 5.24 -5.86
C ILE A 85 9.44 4.14 -6.38
N GLU A 86 9.73 2.87 -6.13
CA GLU A 86 8.88 1.76 -6.56
C GLU A 86 7.55 1.75 -5.77
N ILE A 87 7.60 1.88 -4.44
CA ILE A 87 6.41 1.98 -3.59
C ILE A 87 5.60 3.23 -3.91
N ILE A 88 6.25 4.37 -4.11
CA ILE A 88 5.56 5.61 -4.44
C ILE A 88 4.83 5.48 -5.78
N ASN A 89 5.49 4.91 -6.79
CA ASN A 89 4.84 4.66 -8.08
C ASN A 89 3.67 3.68 -7.95
N LEU A 90 3.84 2.58 -7.21
CA LEU A 90 2.75 1.63 -6.97
C LEU A 90 1.55 2.31 -6.31
N LEU A 91 1.78 3.14 -5.29
CA LEU A 91 0.72 3.85 -4.59
C LEU A 91 0.03 4.89 -5.48
N LEU A 92 0.79 5.74 -6.17
CA LEU A 92 0.22 6.77 -7.05
C LEU A 92 -0.65 6.17 -8.16
N HIS A 93 -0.28 4.99 -8.68
CA HIS A 93 -1.06 4.31 -9.72
C HIS A 93 -2.09 3.32 -9.19
N HIS A 94 -2.22 3.16 -7.87
CA HIS A 94 -3.13 2.19 -7.30
C HIS A 94 -4.58 2.69 -7.43
N PRO A 95 -5.53 1.90 -7.96
CA PRO A 95 -6.90 2.38 -8.21
C PRO A 95 -7.66 2.79 -6.94
N MET A 96 -7.25 2.28 -5.78
CA MET A 96 -7.86 2.60 -4.47
C MET A 96 -7.19 3.79 -3.75
N ILE A 97 -6.14 4.41 -4.32
CA ILE A 97 -5.48 5.54 -3.68
C ILE A 97 -6.33 6.81 -3.83
N THR A 98 -6.41 7.59 -2.76
CA THR A 98 -6.88 8.97 -2.81
C THR A 98 -5.66 9.88 -2.66
N ILE A 99 -5.45 10.77 -3.62
CA ILE A 99 -4.37 11.77 -3.57
C ILE A 99 -4.97 13.08 -3.03
N PRO A 100 -4.53 13.58 -1.86
CA PRO A 100 -5.01 14.87 -1.34
C PRO A 100 -4.57 16.05 -2.21
N ASP A 101 -5.44 17.04 -2.40
CA ASP A 101 -5.14 18.24 -3.21
C ASP A 101 -3.90 19.02 -2.71
N ASN A 102 -3.65 18.98 -1.40
CA ASN A 102 -2.53 19.64 -0.75
C ASN A 102 -1.24 18.81 -0.71
N ILE A 103 -1.17 17.64 -1.37
CA ILE A 103 -0.05 16.71 -1.25
C ILE A 103 1.30 17.34 -1.63
N LEU A 104 1.34 18.22 -2.63
CA LEU A 104 2.55 18.92 -3.05
C LEU A 104 3.02 19.94 -2.01
N ASN A 105 2.09 20.59 -1.30
CA ASN A 105 2.44 21.48 -0.18
C ASN A 105 2.97 20.66 0.99
N TRP A 106 2.31 19.54 1.32
CA TRP A 106 2.78 18.62 2.35
C TRP A 106 4.19 18.09 2.06
N CYS A 107 4.49 17.67 0.83
CA CYS A 107 5.84 17.23 0.44
C CYS A 107 6.91 18.30 0.70
N LYS A 108 6.58 19.58 0.50
CA LYS A 108 7.49 20.70 0.78
C LYS A 108 7.66 20.94 2.28
N GLU A 109 6.58 20.87 3.04
CA GLU A 109 6.58 21.07 4.50
C GLU A 109 7.40 19.97 5.21
N GLU A 110 7.28 18.72 4.76
CA GLU A 110 8.10 17.59 5.25
C GLU A 110 9.55 17.62 4.75
N GLY A 111 9.88 18.51 3.81
CA GLY A 111 11.22 18.61 3.25
C GLY A 111 11.63 17.42 2.38
N LEU A 112 10.65 16.79 1.69
CA LEU A 112 10.94 15.66 0.81
C LEU A 112 11.82 16.09 -0.38
N PRO A 113 12.65 15.18 -0.92
CA PRO A 113 13.52 15.48 -2.06
C PRO A 113 12.72 15.98 -3.28
N LYS A 114 13.34 16.87 -4.06
CA LYS A 114 12.76 17.41 -5.29
C LYS A 114 12.28 16.31 -6.25
N GLU A 115 13.00 15.18 -6.31
CA GLU A 115 12.61 14.02 -7.12
C GLU A 115 11.22 13.49 -6.76
N ILE A 116 10.89 13.40 -5.46
CA ILE A 116 9.56 12.97 -5.01
C ILE A 116 8.50 14.00 -5.36
N HIS A 117 8.81 15.28 -5.16
CA HIS A 117 7.90 16.37 -5.53
C HIS A 117 7.59 16.35 -7.04
N ASP A 118 8.62 16.21 -7.88
CA ASP A 118 8.47 16.14 -9.33
C ASP A 118 7.65 14.92 -9.75
N LEU A 119 7.87 13.76 -9.12
CA LEU A 119 7.12 12.53 -9.38
C LEU A 119 5.62 12.69 -9.08
N VAL A 120 5.28 13.26 -7.91
CA VAL A 120 3.88 13.52 -7.54
C VAL A 120 3.25 14.56 -8.48
N GLN A 121 3.98 15.62 -8.81
CA GLN A 121 3.51 16.66 -9.72
C GLN A 121 3.24 16.10 -11.12
N GLU A 122 4.16 15.31 -11.67
CA GLU A 122 3.97 14.66 -12.98
C GLU A 122 2.72 13.76 -12.98
N HIS A 123 2.53 12.97 -11.92
CA HIS A 123 1.35 12.12 -11.80
C HIS A 123 0.05 12.93 -11.76
N MET A 124 0.00 14.05 -11.03
CA MET A 124 -1.20 14.88 -10.91
C MET A 124 -1.57 15.59 -12.22
N PHE A 125 -0.59 16.07 -12.97
CA PHE A 125 -0.78 16.97 -14.12
C PHE A 125 -0.47 16.36 -15.48
N ARG A 126 -0.31 15.03 -15.59
CA ARG A 126 -0.29 14.35 -16.89
C ARG A 126 -1.69 14.37 -17.54
N LEU A 127 -1.74 14.16 -18.86
CA LEU A 127 -2.98 14.23 -19.66
C LEU A 127 -4.08 13.27 -19.18
N ASP A 128 -3.70 12.11 -18.65
CA ASP A 128 -4.56 11.10 -18.03
C ASP A 128 -4.53 11.16 -16.49
N GLY A 129 -4.03 12.25 -15.93
CA GLY A 129 -3.87 12.47 -14.50
C GLY A 129 -5.20 12.82 -13.82
N PRO A 130 -5.29 12.70 -12.49
CA PRO A 130 -6.50 12.98 -11.73
C PRO A 130 -7.02 14.42 -11.92
N VAL A 131 -6.14 15.41 -12.12
CA VAL A 131 -6.55 16.81 -12.33
C VAL A 131 -7.07 17.06 -13.76
N TYR A 132 -6.44 16.48 -14.78
CA TYR A 132 -6.89 16.65 -16.16
C TYR A 132 -8.20 15.93 -16.44
N THR A 133 -8.37 14.71 -15.91
CA THR A 133 -9.60 13.91 -16.09
C THR A 133 -10.81 14.55 -15.41
N GLN A 134 -10.65 15.19 -14.25
CA GLN A 134 -11.72 15.95 -13.59
C GLN A 134 -12.28 17.11 -14.43
N ASN A 135 -11.46 17.72 -15.29
CA ASN A 135 -11.86 18.85 -16.13
C ASN A 135 -12.49 18.46 -17.47
N ILE A 136 -12.57 17.16 -17.79
CA ILE A 136 -13.12 16.66 -19.07
C ILE A 136 -14.55 16.13 -18.92
N ILE A 137 -14.98 15.73 -17.71
CA ILE A 137 -16.27 15.06 -17.47
C ILE A 137 -17.35 16.05 -16.95
N GLN A 138 -17.45 17.27 -17.52
CA GLN A 138 -18.55 18.21 -17.23
C GLN A 138 -19.72 18.06 -18.20
#